data_AF-A0A2V8A5W1-F1
#
_entry.id   AF-A0A2V8A5W1-F1
#
_cell.length_a   1.000
_cell.length_b   1.000
_cell.length_c   1.000
_cell.angle_alpha   90.00
_cell.angle_beta   90.00
_cell.angle_gamma   90.00
#
_symmetry.space_group_name_H-M   'P 1'
#
loop_
_entity.id
_entity.type
_entity.pdbx_description
1 polymer ?
#
loop_
_entity_poly.entity_id
_entity_poly.type
_entity_poly.pdbx_seq_one_letter_code
_entity_poly.pdbx_strand_id
1 'polypeptide(L)'
;MLLVPFLVSRDVARYLAAPVWLGFIFLLDPINFRLGGATLMADRHRTADLLGSGLLCGVLWEMWNFWAEAKWHYTVPIMEDWKVFEMPLPGYLGFPPFALECFTMYVFVRLMFQRLGS
;
A
#
# COMPACT_ATOMS: atom_id res chain seq x y z
N MET A 1 -8.12 2.69 11.00
CA MET A 1 -7.94 3.22 9.63
C MET A 1 -9.01 2.74 8.66
N LEU A 2 -9.23 1.44 8.50
CA LEU A 2 -10.20 0.91 7.53
C LEU A 2 -11.66 1.33 7.74
N LEU A 3 -12.06 1.57 9.00
CA LEU A 3 -13.44 1.97 9.31
C LEU A 3 -13.69 3.48 9.17
N VAL A 4 -12.63 4.30 9.17
CA VAL A 4 -12.75 5.77 9.21
C VAL A 4 -13.49 6.34 7.99
N PRO A 5 -13.28 5.85 6.75
CA PRO A 5 -14.04 6.32 5.59
C PRO A 5 -15.57 6.15 5.70
N PHE A 6 -16.05 5.22 6.52
CA PHE A 6 -17.49 5.00 6.73
C PHE A 6 -18.09 5.90 7.81
N LEU A 7 -17.26 6.60 8.59
CA LEU A 7 -17.67 7.44 9.71
C LEU A 7 -17.64 8.94 9.36
N VAL A 8 -17.11 9.30 8.19
CA VAL A 8 -16.96 10.69 7.73
C VAL A 8 -17.80 10.95 6.48
N SER A 9 -17.97 12.22 6.09
CA SER A 9 -18.65 12.56 4.85
C SER A 9 -17.89 12.03 3.63
N ARG A 10 -18.61 11.81 2.51
CA ARG A 10 -18.02 11.32 1.25
C ARG A 10 -16.92 12.22 0.71
N ASP A 11 -17.07 13.53 0.90
CA ASP A 11 -16.09 14.54 0.49
C ASP A 11 -14.76 14.40 1.24
N VAL A 12 -14.79 13.93 2.48
CA VAL A 12 -13.58 13.64 3.26
C VAL A 12 -13.08 12.22 2.95
N ALA A 13 -13.99 11.25 2.86
CA ALA A 13 -13.66 9.84 2.65
C ALA A 13 -12.80 9.61 1.40
N ARG A 14 -13.03 10.35 0.31
CA ARG A 14 -12.25 10.26 -0.93
C ARG A 14 -10.76 10.60 -0.77
N TYR A 15 -10.38 11.34 0.28
CA TYR A 15 -8.99 11.69 0.59
C TYR A 15 -8.32 10.69 1.55
N LEU A 16 -9.06 9.72 2.09
CA LEU A 16 -8.55 8.75 3.06
C LEU A 16 -7.89 7.53 2.43
N ALA A 17 -7.61 7.54 1.12
CA ALA A 17 -6.91 6.46 0.44
C ALA A 17 -5.51 6.22 1.06
N ALA A 18 -4.72 7.27 1.27
CA ALA A 18 -3.38 7.16 1.85
C ALA A 18 -3.37 6.52 3.25
N PRO A 19 -4.16 6.96 4.24
CA PRO A 19 -4.18 6.30 5.54
C PRO A 19 -4.77 4.88 5.51
N VAL A 20 -5.59 4.53 4.52
CA VAL A 20 -6.05 3.15 4.35
C VAL A 20 -4.94 2.24 3.83
N TRP A 21 -4.05 2.76 2.98
CA TRP A 21 -3.00 2.01 2.26
C TRP A 21 -1.58 2.15 2.85
N LEU A 22 -1.38 3.03 3.82
CA LEU A 22 -0.06 3.27 4.46
C LEU A 22 -0.15 3.23 5.99
N GLY A 23 -1.37 3.15 6.50
CA GLY A 23 -1.66 3.27 7.91
C GLY A 23 -1.09 2.15 8.76
N PHE A 24 -1.07 0.93 8.21
CA PHE A 24 -0.57 -0.22 8.94
C PHE A 24 0.94 -0.19 9.10
N ILE A 25 1.68 0.56 8.28
CA ILE A 25 3.13 0.72 8.48
C ILE A 25 3.39 1.33 9.86
N PHE A 26 2.74 2.45 10.16
CA PHE A 26 2.93 3.19 11.42
C PHE A 26 2.40 2.43 12.64
N LEU A 27 1.43 1.54 12.44
CA LEU A 27 0.87 0.71 13.49
C LEU A 27 1.71 -0.55 13.74
N LEU A 28 2.00 -1.31 12.68
CA LEU A 28 2.52 -2.67 12.78
C LEU A 28 4.04 -2.73 12.76
N ASP A 29 4.77 -1.80 12.12
CA ASP A 29 6.24 -1.86 12.09
C ASP A 29 6.86 -1.71 13.50
N PRO A 30 6.38 -0.77 14.36
CA PRO A 30 6.83 -0.70 15.76
C PRO A 30 6.43 -1.93 16.59
N ILE A 31 5.29 -2.55 16.29
CA ILE A 31 4.85 -3.78 16.96
C ILE A 31 5.77 -4.94 16.55
N ASN A 32 6.02 -5.12 15.26
CA ASN A 32 6.94 -6.12 14.73
C ASN A 32 8.32 -5.99 15.38
N PHE A 33 8.84 -4.76 15.51
CA PHE A 33 10.09 -4.50 16.22
C PHE A 33 10.08 -5.04 17.65
N ARG A 34 9.04 -4.71 18.44
CA ARG A 34 8.90 -5.17 19.84
C ARG A 34 8.72 -6.68 19.95
N LEU A 35 8.18 -7.32 18.92
CA LEU A 35 7.98 -8.76 18.87
C LEU A 35 9.23 -9.53 18.38
N GLY A 36 10.32 -8.83 18.04
CA GLY A 36 11.56 -9.42 17.49
C GLY A 36 11.49 -9.74 16.00
N GLY A 37 10.53 -9.16 15.28
CA GLY A 37 10.35 -9.32 13.84
C GLY A 37 11.28 -8.46 12.99
N ALA A 38 11.31 -8.78 11.70
CA ALA A 38 11.96 -7.94 10.70
C ALA A 38 11.18 -6.64 10.49
N THR A 39 11.86 -5.50 10.54
CA THR A 39 11.27 -4.19 10.28
C THR A 39 11.71 -3.64 8.91
N LEU A 40 11.08 -2.55 8.48
CA LEU A 40 11.48 -1.85 7.26
C LEU A 40 12.89 -1.26 7.36
N MET A 41 13.29 -0.77 8.53
CA MET A 41 14.63 -0.17 8.72
C MET A 41 15.73 -1.20 8.97
N ALA A 42 15.39 -2.45 9.28
CA ALA A 42 16.37 -3.49 9.55
C ALA A 42 17.21 -3.88 8.32
N ASP A 43 16.70 -3.65 7.11
CA ASP A 43 17.38 -4.00 5.87
C ASP A 43 17.00 -3.03 4.75
N ARG A 44 17.93 -2.12 4.43
CA ARG A 44 17.74 -1.11 3.39
C ARG A 44 17.66 -1.71 1.98
N HIS A 45 18.31 -2.84 1.73
CA HIS A 45 18.32 -3.47 0.41
C HIS A 45 16.97 -4.12 0.16
N ARG A 46 16.45 -4.88 1.12
CA ARG A 46 15.07 -5.40 1.06
C ARG A 46 14.05 -4.27 0.89
N THR A 47 14.18 -3.17 1.61
CA THR A 47 13.25 -2.04 1.48
C THR A 47 13.33 -1.39 0.11
N ALA A 48 14.53 -1.23 -0.47
CA ALA A 48 14.68 -0.75 -1.84
C ALA A 48 14.07 -1.72 -2.86
N ASP A 49 14.27 -3.03 -2.68
CA ASP A 49 13.69 -4.06 -3.54
C ASP A 49 12.16 -4.09 -3.45
N LEU A 50 11.58 -3.89 -2.25
CA LEU A 50 10.14 -3.76 -2.06
C LEU A 50 9.58 -2.50 -2.73
N LEU A 51 10.26 -1.37 -2.63
CA LEU A 51 9.87 -0.15 -3.34
C LEU A 51 9.93 -0.34 -4.87
N GLY A 52 11.00 -0.95 -5.37
CA GLY A 52 11.17 -1.23 -6.79
C GLY A 52 10.15 -2.23 -7.33
N SER A 53 9.89 -3.31 -6.59
CA SER A 53 8.86 -4.28 -6.94
C SER A 53 7.46 -3.69 -6.87
N GLY A 54 7.16 -2.84 -5.88
CA GLY A 54 5.91 -2.09 -5.83
C GLY A 54 5.73 -1.20 -7.07
N LEU A 55 6.77 -0.43 -7.45
CA LEU A 55 6.72 0.38 -8.67
C LEU A 55 6.46 -0.47 -9.91
N LEU A 56 7.20 -1.57 -10.06
CA LEU A 56 7.03 -2.50 -11.19
C LEU A 56 5.62 -3.08 -11.22
N CYS A 57 5.08 -3.49 -10.07
CA CYS A 57 3.70 -3.98 -9.95
C CYS A 57 2.69 -2.91 -10.39
N GLY A 58 2.88 -1.64 -10.01
CA GLY A 58 2.00 -0.55 -10.45
C GLY A 58 2.04 -0.34 -11.97
N VAL A 59 3.22 -0.41 -12.58
CA VAL A 59 3.38 -0.31 -14.04
C VAL A 59 2.71 -1.49 -14.75
N LEU A 60 2.95 -2.72 -14.29
CA LEU A 60 2.34 -3.92 -14.86
C LEU A 60 0.82 -3.93 -14.70
N TRP A 61 0.33 -3.53 -13.53
CA TRP A 61 -1.09 -3.39 -13.25
C TRP A 61 -1.75 -2.45 -14.27
N GLU A 62 -1.21 -1.25 -14.45
CA GLU A 62 -1.83 -0.29 -15.36
C GLU A 62 -1.69 -0.69 -16.83
N MET A 63 -0.58 -1.34 -17.20
CA MET A 63 -0.44 -1.93 -18.52
C MET A 63 -1.57 -2.94 -18.77
N TRP A 64 -1.81 -3.89 -17.87
CA TRP A 64 -2.90 -4.87 -18.06
C TRP A 64 -4.28 -4.21 -18.00
N ASN A 65 -4.48 -3.26 -17.11
CA ASN A 65 -5.74 -2.54 -16.96
C ASN A 65 -6.12 -1.78 -18.25
N PHE A 66 -5.15 -1.15 -18.90
CA PHE A 66 -5.37 -0.40 -20.14
C PHE A 66 -5.94 -1.28 -21.27
N TRP A 67 -5.41 -2.50 -21.40
CA TRP A 67 -5.82 -3.48 -22.42
C TRP A 67 -7.06 -4.30 -22.04
N ALA A 68 -7.50 -4.24 -20.78
CA ALA A 68 -8.65 -5.00 -20.32
C ALA A 68 -9.96 -4.42 -20.88
N GLU A 69 -10.88 -5.30 -21.29
CA GLU A 69 -12.24 -4.91 -21.69
C GLU A 69 -13.03 -4.41 -20.47
N ALA A 70 -12.90 -5.10 -19.33
CA ALA A 70 -13.38 -4.65 -18.03
C ALA A 70 -12.25 -3.98 -17.25
N LYS A 71 -12.00 -2.71 -17.55
CA LYS A 71 -10.94 -1.91 -16.92
C LYS A 71 -11.41 -1.12 -15.71
N TRP A 72 -10.47 -0.83 -14.82
CA TRP A 72 -10.63 0.08 -13.70
C TRP A 72 -10.43 1.53 -14.18
N HIS A 73 -11.47 2.34 -13.98
CA HIS A 73 -11.37 3.79 -14.15
C HIS A 73 -11.04 4.45 -12.82
N TYR A 74 -9.96 5.23 -12.80
CA TYR A 74 -9.47 5.86 -11.58
C TYR A 74 -10.08 7.25 -11.41
N THR A 75 -10.82 7.42 -10.32
CA THR A 75 -11.30 8.72 -9.87
C THR A 75 -10.54 9.12 -8.61
N VAL A 76 -9.56 10.02 -8.75
CA VAL A 76 -8.77 10.53 -7.63
C VAL A 76 -9.12 12.00 -7.37
N PRO A 77 -9.17 12.44 -6.11
CA PRO A 77 -9.43 13.85 -5.80
C PRO A 77 -8.26 14.80 -6.08
N ILE A 78 -7.07 14.28 -6.37
CA ILE A 78 -5.82 15.05 -6.40
C ILE A 78 -5.09 14.74 -7.71
N MET A 79 -4.65 15.79 -8.42
CA MET A 79 -3.83 15.69 -9.64
C MET A 79 -4.44 14.75 -10.70
N GLU A 80 -5.75 14.88 -10.93
CA GLU A 80 -6.45 14.04 -11.89
C GLU A 80 -5.92 14.22 -13.33
N ASP A 81 -5.51 15.43 -13.71
CA ASP A 81 -5.06 15.73 -15.08
C ASP A 81 -3.70 15.12 -15.46
N TRP A 82 -2.92 14.68 -14.47
CA TRP A 82 -1.57 14.15 -14.68
C TRP A 82 -1.62 12.63 -14.80
N LYS A 83 -2.10 12.16 -15.97
CA LYS A 83 -2.28 10.72 -16.25
C LYS A 83 -1.17 10.17 -17.12
N VAL A 84 -0.77 8.93 -16.81
CA VAL A 84 0.00 8.08 -17.72
C VAL A 84 -0.93 6.91 -18.01
N PHE A 85 -1.31 6.73 -19.27
CA PHE A 85 -2.47 5.91 -19.66
C PHE A 85 -3.76 6.41 -18.97
N GLU A 86 -4.51 5.53 -18.30
CA GLU A 86 -5.75 5.88 -17.60
C GLU A 86 -5.49 6.24 -16.13
N MET A 87 -4.37 5.78 -15.56
CA MET A 87 -4.03 6.03 -14.16
C MET A 87 -3.35 7.40 -13.94
N PRO A 88 -3.82 8.18 -12.96
CA PRO A 88 -3.13 9.36 -12.45
C PRO A 88 -1.78 9.02 -11.78
N LEU A 89 -0.80 9.92 -11.90
CA LEU A 89 0.54 9.75 -11.33
C LEU A 89 0.55 9.41 -9.83
N PRO A 90 -0.28 10.02 -8.95
CA PRO A 90 -0.35 9.63 -7.54
C PRO A 90 -0.72 8.16 -7.33
N GLY A 91 -1.45 7.56 -8.27
CA GLY A 91 -1.79 6.14 -8.25
C GLY A 91 -0.54 5.26 -8.35
N TYR A 92 0.33 5.52 -9.32
CA TYR A 92 1.60 4.80 -9.46
C TYR A 92 2.50 4.97 -8.24
N LEU A 93 2.56 6.19 -7.68
CA LEU A 93 3.34 6.48 -6.49
C LEU A 93 2.79 5.81 -5.22
N GLY A 94 1.53 5.36 -5.23
CA GLY A 94 0.94 4.60 -4.14
C GLY A 94 1.45 3.16 -4.05
N PHE A 95 1.81 2.53 -5.17
CA PHE A 95 2.25 1.12 -5.18
C PHE A 95 3.57 0.84 -4.43
N PRO A 96 4.66 1.64 -4.60
CA PRO A 96 5.89 1.42 -3.85
C PRO A 96 5.70 1.40 -2.32
N PRO A 97 5.09 2.42 -1.70
CA PRO A 97 4.91 2.41 -0.26
C PRO A 97 3.84 1.39 0.19
N PHE A 98 2.88 1.03 -0.67
CA PHE A 98 1.95 -0.08 -0.38
C PHE A 98 2.65 -1.45 -0.32
N ALA A 99 3.70 -1.67 -1.11
CA ALA A 99 4.51 -2.89 -1.00
C ALA A 99 5.20 -2.99 0.37
N LEU A 100 5.61 -1.86 0.95
CA LEU A 100 6.14 -1.80 2.32
C LEU A 100 5.05 -2.15 3.34
N GLU A 101 3.84 -1.63 3.18
CA GLU A 101 2.71 -1.98 4.04
C GLU A 101 2.42 -3.48 4.01
N CYS A 102 2.36 -4.08 2.81
CA CYS A 102 2.17 -5.52 2.63
C CYS A 102 3.25 -6.33 3.37
N PHE A 103 4.53 -5.92 3.28
CA PHE A 103 5.62 -6.58 4.00
C PHE A 103 5.42 -6.49 5.53
N THR A 104 5.11 -5.31 6.05
CA THR A 104 4.89 -5.11 7.49
C THR A 104 3.72 -5.96 8.00
N MET A 105 2.62 -6.02 7.24
CA MET A 105 1.48 -6.88 7.55
C MET A 105 1.86 -8.37 7.52
N TYR A 106 2.60 -8.81 6.49
CA TYR A 106 3.09 -10.18 6.37
C TYR A 106 3.94 -10.60 7.58
N VAL A 107 4.91 -9.77 7.96
CA VAL A 107 5.76 -10.05 9.13
C VAL A 107 4.92 -10.18 10.40
N PHE A 108 3.95 -9.28 10.59
CA PHE A 108 3.07 -9.32 11.75
C PHE A 108 2.29 -10.63 11.82
N VAL A 109 1.61 -11.00 10.73
CA VAL A 109 0.83 -12.24 10.64
C VAL A 109 1.72 -13.47 10.87
N ARG A 110 2.91 -13.50 10.28
CA ARG A 110 3.89 -14.57 10.48
C ARG A 110 4.27 -14.74 11.95
N LEU A 111 4.54 -13.64 12.65
CA LEU A 111 4.87 -13.66 14.08
C LEU A 111 3.69 -14.14 14.94
N MET A 112 2.47 -13.76 14.59
CA MET A 112 1.27 -14.25 15.30
C MET A 112 1.14 -15.76 15.18
N PHE A 113 1.31 -16.32 13.98
CA PHE A 113 1.28 -17.78 13.80
C PHE A 113 2.39 -18.50 14.54
N GLN A 114 3.61 -17.95 14.54
CA GLN A 114 4.74 -18.53 15.27
C GLN A 114 4.49 -18.60 16.79
N ARG A 115 3.83 -17.58 17.35
CA ARG A 115 3.51 -17.54 18.79
C ARG A 115 2.27 -18.34 19.18
N LEU A 116 1.32 -18.51 18.26
CA LEU A 116 0.14 -19.36 18.50
C LEU A 116 0.46 -20.85 18.39
N GLY A 117 1.51 -21.22 17.66
CA GLY A 117 1.99 -22.59 17.53
C GLY A 117 3.05 -23.00 18.57
N SER A 118 3.45 -22.10 19.47
CA SER A 118 4.40 -22.34 20.57
C SER A 118 3.67 -22.46 21.90
#